data_AF-A0A2W5SNQ9-F1
#
_entry.id   AF-A0A2W5SNQ9-F1
#
_cell.length_a   1.000
_cell.length_b   1.000
_cell.length_c   1.000
_cell.angle_alpha   90.00
_cell.angle_beta   90.00
_cell.angle_gamma   90.00
#
_symmetry.space_group_name_H-M   'P 1'
#
loop_
_entity.id
_entity.type
_entity.pdbx_description
1 polymer ?
#
loop_
_entity_poly.entity_id
_entity_poly.type
_entity_poly.pdbx_seq_one_letter_code
_entity_poly.pdbx_strand_id
1 'polypeptide(L)' 'MAAFAAECDPNYAGPCVPVASDVDCAGGSGNGPEYVSGPVEVIGQDVYDLDRDGDGVACESR' A
#
# COMPACT_ATOMS: atom_id res chain seq x y z
N MET A 1 10.34 14.96 17.80
CA MET A 1 10.50 14.56 16.39
C MET A 1 9.22 14.91 15.66
N ALA A 2 9.34 15.46 14.44
CA ALA A 2 8.19 15.92 13.66
C ALA A 2 7.18 14.80 13.44
N ALA A 3 5.91 15.12 13.65
CA ALA A 3 4.80 14.27 13.26
C ALA A 3 4.91 14.03 11.75
N PHE A 4 5.24 12.80 11.36
CA PHE A 4 4.92 12.33 10.02
C PHE A 4 3.40 12.33 9.97
N ALA A 5 2.81 13.40 9.46
CA ALA A 5 1.57 13.26 8.74
C ALA A 5 1.91 12.21 7.68
N ALA A 6 1.43 10.98 7.85
CA ALA A 6 1.53 9.97 6.82
C ALA A 6 0.65 10.48 5.67
N GLU A 7 1.23 11.36 4.86
CA GLU A 7 0.68 11.77 3.58
C GLU A 7 0.60 10.47 2.81
N CYS A 8 -0.63 10.00 2.56
CA CYS A 8 -0.85 8.75 1.85
C CYS A 8 -0.07 8.79 0.54
N ASP A 9 0.54 7.67 0.17
CA ASP A 9 1.35 7.63 -1.04
C ASP A 9 0.47 7.98 -2.26
N PRO A 10 0.82 9.02 -3.04
CA PRO A 10 -0.02 9.51 -4.13
C PRO A 10 -0.07 8.58 -5.34
N ASN A 11 0.76 7.53 -5.39
CA ASN A 11 0.69 6.52 -6.43
C ASN A 11 -0.45 5.53 -6.21
N TYR A 12 -1.10 5.57 -5.05
CA TYR A 12 -2.18 4.67 -4.67
C TYR A 12 -3.46 5.46 -4.37
N ALA A 13 -4.58 4.92 -4.81
CA ALA A 13 -5.91 5.45 -4.57
C ALA A 13 -6.75 4.47 -3.73
N GLY A 14 -7.75 5.03 -3.05
CA GLY A 14 -8.63 4.29 -2.14
C GLY A 14 -8.12 4.39 -0.69
N PRO A 15 -7.77 3.26 -0.04
CA PRO A 15 -7.20 3.27 1.31
C PRO A 15 -5.90 4.05 1.37
N CYS A 16 -5.68 4.75 2.49
CA CYS A 16 -4.43 5.47 2.71
C CYS A 16 -3.26 4.47 2.83
N VAL A 17 -2.37 4.46 1.83
CA VAL A 17 -1.10 3.73 1.90
C VAL A 17 -0.09 4.60 2.64
N PRO A 18 0.37 4.23 3.84
CA PRO A 18 1.35 5.04 4.56
C PRO A 18 2.69 5.05 3.82
N VAL A 19 3.34 6.22 3.73
CA VAL A 19 4.68 6.31 3.14
C VAL A 19 5.70 5.74 4.12
N ALA A 20 6.04 4.48 3.93
CA ALA A 20 7.01 3.72 4.72
C ALA A 20 8.13 3.16 3.84
N SER A 21 9.09 2.45 4.45
CA SER A 21 10.13 1.72 3.69
C SER A 21 9.60 0.48 3.00
N ASP A 22 8.54 -0.13 3.55
CA ASP A 22 7.86 -1.31 3.04
C ASP A 22 6.44 -1.27 3.59
N VAL A 23 5.45 -1.51 2.74
CA VAL A 23 4.03 -1.56 3.12
C VAL A 23 3.51 -2.87 2.59
N ASP A 24 2.77 -3.59 3.43
CA ASP A 24 2.21 -4.88 3.07
C ASP A 24 0.69 -4.90 3.16
N CYS A 25 0.07 -5.83 2.43
CA CYS A 25 -1.36 -6.05 2.56
C CYS A 25 -1.72 -6.65 3.93
N ALA A 26 -2.65 -6.01 4.64
CA ALA A 26 -3.17 -6.49 5.91
C ALA A 26 -3.83 -7.86 5.75
N GLY A 27 -3.39 -8.85 6.53
CA GLY A 27 -3.85 -10.25 6.42
C GLY A 27 -3.02 -11.12 5.46
N GLY A 28 -2.03 -10.53 4.77
CA GLY A 28 -1.05 -11.27 3.97
C GLY A 28 0.13 -11.82 4.78
N SER A 29 1.14 -12.35 4.08
CA SER A 29 2.40 -12.83 4.66
C SER A 29 3.50 -11.76 4.76
N GLY A 30 3.10 -10.49 4.68
CA GLY A 30 3.99 -9.35 4.74
C GLY A 30 4.77 -9.24 6.05
N ASN A 31 5.99 -8.72 6.00
CA ASN A 31 6.86 -8.49 7.17
C ASN A 31 7.22 -7.01 7.35
N GLY A 32 6.60 -6.13 6.56
CA GLY A 32 6.80 -4.71 6.57
C GLY A 32 6.36 -4.08 7.90
N PRO A 33 6.91 -2.90 8.22
CA PRO A 33 6.55 -2.16 9.42
C PRO A 33 5.10 -1.68 9.41
N GLU A 34 4.52 -1.46 8.22
CA GLU A 34 3.19 -0.92 8.02
C GLU A 34 2.34 -1.84 7.15
N TYR A 35 1.03 -1.85 7.39
CA TYR A 35 0.07 -2.66 6.65
C TYR A 35 -1.10 -1.82 6.16
N VAL A 36 -1.56 -2.08 4.94
CA VAL A 36 -2.75 -1.46 4.35
C VAL A 36 -3.85 -2.50 4.15
N SER A 37 -5.08 -2.18 4.57
CA SER A 37 -6.25 -2.98 4.21
C SER A 37 -6.79 -2.53 2.86
N GLY A 38 -6.73 -3.42 1.88
CA GLY A 38 -7.24 -3.18 0.52
C GLY A 38 -8.77 -3.30 0.37
N PRO A 39 -9.28 -3.19 -0.87
CA PRO A 39 -8.52 -3.06 -2.11
C PRO A 39 -7.89 -1.66 -2.28
N VAL A 40 -6.66 -1.61 -2.77
CA VAL A 40 -5.92 -0.38 -3.09
C VAL A 40 -5.75 -0.30 -4.59
N GLU A 41 -6.08 0.82 -5.21
CA GLU A 41 -5.89 1.00 -6.64
C GLU A 41 -4.52 1.61 -6.92
N VAL A 42 -3.72 0.98 -7.78
CA VAL A 42 -2.44 1.53 -8.21
C VAL A 42 -2.70 2.51 -9.36
N ILE A 43 -2.66 3.81 -9.06
CA ILE A 43 -2.91 4.88 -10.05
C ILE A 43 -1.62 5.44 -10.65
N GLY A 44 -0.48 5.18 -10.00
CA GLY A 44 0.85 5.64 -10.40
C GLY A 44 1.81 4.47 -10.54
N GLN A 45 2.95 4.56 -9.85
CA GLN A 45 3.92 3.48 -9.79
C GLN A 45 3.69 2.62 -8.55
N ASP A 46 3.67 1.30 -8.72
CA ASP A 46 3.67 0.38 -7.59
C ASP A 46 5.08 0.33 -6.96
N VAL A 47 5.35 1.24 -6.02
CA VAL A 47 6.66 1.37 -5.35
C VAL A 47 6.87 0.29 -4.29
N TYR A 48 5.77 -0.24 -3.76
CA TYR A 48 5.72 -1.24 -2.69
C TYR A 48 5.44 -2.66 -3.20
N ASP A 49 5.37 -2.87 -4.52
CA ASP A 49 5.05 -4.16 -5.15
C ASP A 49 3.81 -4.85 -4.50
N LEU A 50 2.78 -4.04 -4.20
CA LEU A 50 1.53 -4.48 -3.58
C LEU A 50 0.59 -5.18 -4.59
N ASP A 51 0.67 -4.80 -5.87
CA ASP A 51 -0.07 -5.38 -6.99
C ASP A 51 0.83 -6.37 -7.73
N ARG A 52 0.90 -7.59 -7.19
CA ARG A 52 1.83 -8.62 -7.70
C ARG A 52 1.40 -9.23 -9.03
N ASP A 53 0.11 -9.19 -9.34
CA ASP A 53 -0.42 -9.71 -10.59
C ASP A 53 -0.53 -8.63 -11.69
N GLY A 54 -0.45 -7.35 -11.32
CA GLY A 54 -0.39 -6.23 -12.24
C GLY A 54 -1.74 -5.90 -12.87
N ASP A 55 -2.85 -6.18 -12.18
CA ASP A 55 -4.20 -5.87 -12.65
C ASP A 55 -4.64 -4.43 -12.33
N GLY A 56 -3.79 -3.69 -11.59
CA GLY A 56 -4.02 -2.33 -11.13
C GLY A 56 -4.67 -2.25 -9.75
N VAL A 57 -4.95 -3.40 -9.10
CA VAL A 57 -5.61 -3.47 -7.79
C VAL A 57 -4.77 -4.30 -6.82
N ALA A 58 -4.12 -3.62 -5.89
CA ALA A 58 -3.38 -4.19 -4.79
C ALA A 58 -4.28 -4.64 -3.62
N CYS A 59 -3.80 -5.61 -2.84
CA CYS A 59 -4.41 -6.05 -1.58
C CYS A 59 -5.88 -6.46 -1.68
N GLU A 60 -6.28 -7.00 -2.82
CA GLU A 60 -7.61 -7.57 -3.04
C GLU A 60 -7.80 -8.90 -2.30
N SER A 61 -8.98 -9.11 -1.72
CA SER A 61 -9.27 -10.29 -0.88
C SER A 61 -9.70 -11.53 -1.69
N ARG A 62 -9.12 -11.77 -2.87
CA ARG A 62 -9.53 -12.88 -3.75
C ARG A 62 -9.10 -14.26 -3.23
#